data_AF-A0A8T4TKQ4-F1
#
_entry.id   AF-A0A8T4TKQ4-F1
#
_cell.length_a   1.000
_cell.length_b   1.000
_cell.length_c   1.000
_cell.angle_alpha   90.00
_cell.angle_beta   90.00
_cell.angle_gamma   90.00
#
_symmetry.space_group_name_H-M   'P 1'
#
loop_
_entity.id
_entity.type
_entity.pdbx_description
1 polymer ?
#
loop_
_entity_poly.entity_id
_entity_poly.type
_entity_poly.pdbx_seq_one_letter_code
_entity_poly.pdbx_strand_id
1 'polypeptide(L)'
;MKQQFQQQQNNEVNEQVELQQQITQLWEIAKNYLTKEAISRFSNIKVAHPETATKLLVSIVQAIQQGHITEKIDDEKLKEILKEIQSHKRDFKIIRK
;
A
#
# COMPACT_ATOMS: atom_id res chain seq x y z
N MET A 1 3.17 -16.54 35.58
CA MET A 1 2.12 -16.44 34.54
C MET A 1 1.67 -15.01 34.25
N LYS A 2 1.28 -14.17 35.23
CA LYS A 2 0.76 -12.81 34.96
C LYS A 2 1.77 -11.84 34.30
N GLN A 3 3.06 -11.97 34.61
CA GLN A 3 4.14 -11.16 34.00
C GLN A 3 4.46 -11.54 32.54
N GLN A 4 4.37 -12.82 32.17
CA GLN A 4 4.62 -13.26 30.79
C GLN A 4 3.53 -12.77 29.83
N PHE A 5 2.27 -12.77 30.28
CA PHE A 5 1.15 -12.24 29.50
C PHE A 5 1.28 -10.74 29.23
N GLN A 6 1.81 -9.99 30.20
CA GLN A 6 2.01 -8.54 30.10
C GLN A 6 3.17 -8.18 29.17
N GLN A 7 4.24 -8.99 29.14
CA GLN A 7 5.34 -8.83 28.19
C GLN A 7 4.94 -9.20 26.75
N GLN A 8 4.18 -10.28 26.56
CA GLN A 8 3.67 -10.64 25.22
C GLN A 8 2.76 -9.54 24.66
N GLN A 9 1.85 -9.02 25.47
CA GLN A 9 0.95 -7.94 25.05
C GLN A 9 1.70 -6.64 24.70
N ASN A 10 2.78 -6.31 25.41
CA ASN A 10 3.63 -5.17 25.08
C ASN A 10 4.39 -5.35 23.76
N ASN A 11 4.91 -6.55 23.48
CA ASN A 11 5.62 -6.85 22.24
C ASN A 11 4.68 -6.78 21.03
N GLU A 12 3.48 -7.35 21.12
CA GLU A 12 2.47 -7.32 20.05
C GLU A 12 2.01 -5.89 19.73
N VAL A 13 1.87 -5.05 20.75
CA VAL A 13 1.53 -3.63 20.58
C VAL A 13 2.66 -2.88 19.89
N ASN A 14 3.92 -3.10 20.29
CA ASN A 14 5.07 -2.46 19.65
C ASN A 14 5.15 -2.82 18.16
N GLU A 15 5.01 -4.11 17.83
CA GLU A 15 5.14 -4.60 16.46
C GLU A 15 4.03 -4.03 15.55
N GLN A 16 2.80 -3.92 16.06
CA GLN A 16 1.71 -3.24 15.35
C GLN A 16 1.98 -1.75 15.13
N VAL A 17 2.52 -1.06 16.14
CA VAL A 17 2.84 0.37 16.04
C VAL A 17 3.91 0.61 14.98
N GLU A 18 4.97 -0.21 14.95
CA GLU A 18 6.03 -0.11 13.94
C GLU A 18 5.51 -0.32 12.51
N LEU A 19 4.66 -1.34 12.29
CA LEU A 19 4.03 -1.57 10.99
C LEU A 19 3.16 -0.37 10.55
N GLN A 20 2.41 0.20 11.49
CA GLN A 20 1.54 1.34 11.20
C GLN A 20 2.33 2.60 10.88
N GLN A 21 3.45 2.82 11.57
CA GLN A 21 4.39 3.91 11.28
C GLN A 21 4.97 3.77 9.87
N GLN A 22 5.42 2.57 9.48
CA GLN A 22 5.95 2.32 8.14
C GLN A 22 4.91 2.63 7.05
N ILE A 23 3.67 2.14 7.21
CA ILE A 23 2.59 2.42 6.26
C ILE A 23 2.30 3.92 6.17
N THR A 24 2.33 4.62 7.31
CA THR A 24 2.10 6.07 7.37
C THR A 24 3.20 6.84 6.63
N GLN A 25 4.46 6.45 6.81
CA GLN A 25 5.59 7.05 6.11
C GLN A 25 5.49 6.86 4.59
N LEU A 26 5.18 5.64 4.14
CA LEU A 26 4.96 5.35 2.71
C LEU A 26 3.80 6.19 2.15
N TRP A 27 2.74 6.37 2.94
CA TRP A 27 1.59 7.17 2.53
C TRP A 27 1.90 8.66 2.40
N GLU A 28 2.66 9.23 3.33
CA GLU A 28 3.07 10.63 3.25
C GLU A 28 3.91 10.91 2.00
N ILE A 29 4.79 9.97 1.61
CA ILE A 29 5.55 10.07 0.36
C ILE A 29 4.58 10.02 -0.83
N ALA A 30 3.73 9.00 -0.92
CA ALA A 30 2.82 8.81 -2.05
C ALA A 30 1.81 9.96 -2.21
N LYS A 31 1.28 10.49 -1.10
CA LYS A 31 0.28 11.56 -1.07
C LYS A 31 0.72 12.83 -1.79
N ASN A 32 2.01 13.18 -1.72
CA ASN A 32 2.55 14.35 -2.42
C ASN A 32 2.49 14.22 -3.94
N TYR A 33 2.44 12.98 -4.43
CA TYR A 33 2.36 12.63 -5.85
C TYR A 33 0.95 12.19 -6.26
N LEU A 34 -0.06 12.29 -5.40
CA LEU A 34 -1.44 11.93 -5.73
C LEU A 34 -2.32 13.17 -5.87
N THR A 35 -3.23 13.17 -6.84
CA THR A 35 -4.28 14.19 -6.92
C THR A 35 -5.33 13.98 -5.83
N LYS A 36 -6.15 15.01 -5.56
CA LYS A 36 -7.22 14.92 -4.54
C LYS A 36 -8.21 13.79 -4.87
N GLU A 37 -8.50 13.59 -6.14
CA GLU A 37 -9.37 12.53 -6.64
C GLU A 37 -8.73 11.14 -6.41
N ALA A 38 -7.44 11.00 -6.73
CA ALA A 38 -6.71 9.76 -6.48
C ALA A 38 -6.62 9.40 -4.99
N ILE A 39 -6.43 10.39 -4.10
CA ILE A 39 -6.45 10.18 -2.64
C ILE A 39 -7.82 9.68 -2.17
N SER A 40 -8.91 10.26 -2.69
CA SER A 40 -10.27 9.82 -2.36
C SER A 40 -10.51 8.38 -2.81
N ARG A 41 -10.13 8.03 -4.04
CA ARG A 41 -10.22 6.66 -4.54
C ARG A 41 -9.37 5.69 -3.72
N PHE A 42 -8.13 6.04 -3.41
CA PHE A 42 -7.27 5.23 -2.56
C PHE A 42 -7.90 4.98 -1.19
N SER A 43 -8.51 6.01 -0.58
CA SER A 43 -9.20 5.87 0.72
C SER A 43 -10.36 4.89 0.65
N ASN A 44 -11.17 4.94 -0.41
CA ASN A 44 -12.25 3.97 -0.63
C ASN A 44 -11.70 2.54 -0.81
N ILE A 45 -10.61 2.38 -1.57
CA ILE A 45 -9.96 1.08 -1.77
C ILE A 45 -9.35 0.57 -0.47
N LYS A 46 -8.75 1.44 0.36
CA LYS A 46 -8.19 1.07 1.66
C LYS A 46 -9.25 0.47 2.59
N VAL A 47 -10.46 1.03 2.57
CA VAL A 47 -11.59 0.52 3.37
C VAL A 47 -12.13 -0.79 2.79
N ALA A 48 -12.33 -0.86 1.47
CA ALA A 48 -12.90 -2.06 0.82
C ALA A 48 -11.92 -3.25 0.77
N HIS A 49 -10.65 -2.97 0.48
CA HIS A 49 -9.60 -3.95 0.20
C HIS A 49 -8.23 -3.45 0.71
N PRO A 50 -7.97 -3.52 2.03
CA PRO A 50 -6.75 -2.99 2.64
C PRO A 50 -5.47 -3.61 2.07
N GLU A 51 -5.49 -4.92 1.76
CA GLU A 51 -4.34 -5.60 1.16
C GLU A 51 -3.94 -5.03 -0.21
N THR A 52 -4.94 -4.69 -1.04
CA THR A 52 -4.72 -4.12 -2.37
C THR A 52 -4.24 -2.68 -2.25
N ALA A 53 -4.77 -1.92 -1.29
CA ALA A 53 -4.32 -0.56 -1.01
C ALA A 53 -2.85 -0.54 -0.56
N THR A 54 -2.42 -1.44 0.33
CA THR A 54 -1.01 -1.53 0.74
C THR A 54 -0.09 -1.83 -0.45
N LYS A 55 -0.48 -2.77 -1.33
CA LYS A 55 0.30 -3.08 -2.54
C LYS A 55 0.39 -1.89 -3.50
N LEU A 56 -0.72 -1.19 -3.69
CA LEU A 56 -0.78 0.02 -4.50
C LEU A 56 0.14 1.11 -3.94
N LEU A 57 0.13 1.31 -2.62
CA LEU A 57 0.99 2.26 -1.93
C LEU A 57 2.48 1.96 -2.16
N VAL A 58 2.87 0.70 -1.94
CA VAL A 58 4.26 0.25 -2.14
C VAL A 58 4.67 0.43 -3.61
N SER A 59 3.82 0.05 -4.55
CA SER A 59 4.10 0.20 -5.99
C SER A 59 4.29 1.67 -6.40
N ILE A 60 3.44 2.57 -5.90
CA ILE A 60 3.57 4.01 -6.13
C ILE A 60 4.89 4.54 -5.56
N VAL A 61 5.20 4.20 -4.31
CA VAL A 61 6.45 4.66 -3.65
C VAL A 61 7.69 4.10 -4.34
N GLN A 62 7.65 2.85 -4.82
CA GLN A 62 8.74 2.28 -5.62
C GLN A 62 8.91 3.02 -6.94
N ALA A 63 7.83 3.29 -7.66
CA ALA A 63 7.89 4.01 -8.94
C ALA A 63 8.35 5.47 -8.79
N ILE A 64 8.02 6.12 -7.66
CA ILE A 64 8.57 7.43 -7.28
C ILE A 64 10.08 7.33 -7.01
N GLN A 65 10.50 6.37 -6.20
CA GLN A 65 11.93 6.18 -5.86
C GLN A 65 12.79 5.84 -7.09
N GLN A 66 12.23 5.13 -8.06
CA GLN A 66 12.89 4.83 -9.33
C GLN A 66 12.93 6.04 -10.29
N GLY A 67 12.24 7.15 -9.97
CA GLY A 67 12.16 8.32 -10.83
C GLY A 67 11.24 8.16 -12.04
N HIS A 68 10.43 7.08 -12.09
CA HIS A 68 9.43 6.90 -13.16
C HIS A 68 8.20 7.78 -12.95
N ILE A 69 7.92 8.18 -11.70
CA ILE A 69 6.81 9.08 -11.36
C ILE A 69 7.40 10.40 -10.87
N THR A 70 7.43 11.37 -11.77
CA THR A 70 7.81 12.75 -11.50
C THR A 70 6.61 13.70 -11.43
N GLU A 71 5.48 13.27 -12.00
CA GLU A 71 4.23 14.03 -12.05
C GLU A 71 3.18 13.46 -11.11
N LYS A 72 2.12 14.24 -10.85
CA LYS A 72 1.01 13.81 -10.01
C LYS A 72 0.23 12.68 -10.71
N ILE A 73 0.05 11.58 -9.99
CA ILE A 73 -0.79 10.44 -10.33
C ILE A 73 -2.24 10.86 -10.16
N ASP A 74 -2.98 10.88 -11.27
CA ASP A 74 -4.42 11.11 -11.27
C ASP A 74 -5.22 9.82 -11.09
N ASP A 75 -6.55 9.95 -10.95
CA ASP A 75 -7.50 8.85 -10.80
C ASP A 75 -7.37 7.80 -11.92
N GLU A 76 -7.16 8.25 -13.16
CA GLU A 76 -6.99 7.36 -14.30
C GLU A 76 -5.72 6.52 -14.17
N LYS A 77 -4.58 7.14 -13.85
CA LYS A 77 -3.31 6.45 -13.67
C LYS A 77 -3.35 5.49 -12.48
N LEU A 78 -4.02 5.88 -11.40
CA LEU A 78 -4.25 5.01 -10.25
C LEU A 78 -5.04 3.76 -10.64
N LYS A 79 -6.07 3.88 -11.50
CA LYS A 79 -6.82 2.72 -12.01
C LYS A 79 -5.97 1.82 -12.89
N GLU A 80 -5.07 2.37 -13.71
CA GLU A 80 -4.14 1.56 -14.51
C GLU A 80 -3.27 0.68 -13.62
N ILE A 81 -2.59 1.29 -12.64
CA ILE A 81 -1.75 0.57 -11.68
C ILE A 81 -2.57 -0.47 -10.91
N LEU A 82 -3.79 -0.11 -10.49
CA LEU A 82 -4.71 -1.02 -9.81
C LEU A 82 -5.12 -2.22 -10.69
N LYS A 83 -5.32 -2.00 -11.99
CA LYS A 83 -5.59 -3.09 -12.95
C LYS A 83 -4.39 -4.00 -13.09
N GLU A 84 -3.17 -3.45 -13.17
CA GLU A 84 -1.94 -4.24 -13.26
C GLU A 84 -1.73 -5.11 -12.02
N ILE A 85 -1.93 -4.55 -10.81
CA ILE A 85 -1.84 -5.29 -9.54
C ILE A 85 -2.87 -6.43 -9.49
N GLN A 86 -4.09 -6.18 -9.97
CA GLN A 86 -5.14 -7.21 -10.02
C GLN A 86 -4.91 -8.24 -11.12
N SER A 87 -4.32 -7.85 -12.26
CA SER A 87 -3.98 -8.75 -13.36
C SER A 87 -2.83 -9.68 -12.99
N HIS A 88 -1.78 -9.18 -12.33
CA HIS A 88 -0.70 -10.01 -11.80
C HIS A 88 -1.20 -11.07 -10.80
N LYS A 89 -2.30 -10.79 -10.09
CA LYS A 89 -2.99 -11.80 -9.26
C LYS A 89 -3.65 -12.92 -10.10
N ARG A 90 -4.00 -12.67 -11.36
CA ARG A 90 -4.59 -13.65 -12.30
C ARG A 90 -3.56 -14.40 -13.14
N ASP A 91 -2.37 -13.82 -13.37
CA ASP A 91 -1.33 -14.40 -14.23
C ASP A 91 -0.52 -15.57 -13.61
N PHE A 92 -0.88 -16.08 -12.43
CA PHE A 92 -0.23 -17.25 -11.81
C PHE A 92 -0.55 -18.62 -12.45
N LYS A 93 -0.98 -18.67 -13.71
CA LYS A 93 -1.20 -19.96 -14.39
C LYS A 93 -1.01 -19.91 -15.91
N ILE A 94 0.16 -19.48 -16.38
CA ILE A 94 0.62 -19.89 -17.71
C ILE A 94 2.08 -20.35 -17.61
N ILE A 95 2.25 -21.60 -17.19
CA ILE A 95 3.39 -22.40 -17.66
C ILE A 95 3.15 -22.55 -19.16
N ARG A 96 3.87 -21.79 -19.98
CA ARG A 96 3.92 -22.02 -21.42
C ARG A 96 5.18 -22.82 -21.71
N LYS A 97 4.92 -24.07 -22.11
CA LYS A 97 5.82 -25.17 -22.50
C LYS A 97 6.40 -26.04 -21.38
#